data_AF-A0A540L7I3-F1
#
_entry.id   AF-A0A540L7I3-F1
#
_cell.length_a   1.000
_cell.length_b   1.000
_cell.length_c   1.000
_cell.angle_alpha   90.00
_cell.angle_beta   90.00
_cell.angle_gamma   90.00
#
_symmetry.space_group_name_H-M   'P 1'
#
loop_
_entity.id
_entity.type
_entity.pdbx_description
1 polymer ?
#
loop_
_entity_poly.entity_id
_entity_poly.type
_entity_poly.pdbx_seq_one_letter_code
_entity_poly.pdbx_strand_id
1 'polypeptide(L)'
;MANTGRNHTAVTVTTTEYNRTTTLKQRIEETKWLLHPLARKSSCCIFKVPHCLAKTNKGKYRPHIISIGPYHYGDKHVVMMQQHKWRFLDNLLGRTQLIGLDDYRQVVAEVEDDIRECYAETINLCSRHLVEMMVPDGLFIIEIFCKVKLVSRSCSIGESSSFLRSSKVV
;
A
#
# COMPACT_ATOMS: atom_id res chain seq x y z
N MET A 1 -14.94 4.42 -58.60
CA MET A 1 -15.40 5.38 -57.59
C MET A 1 -16.60 4.76 -56.87
N ALA A 2 -16.46 4.36 -55.61
CA ALA A 2 -17.59 3.94 -54.77
C ALA A 2 -17.32 4.48 -53.36
N ASN A 3 -18.12 5.47 -52.98
CA ASN A 3 -18.02 6.19 -51.71
C ASN A 3 -18.81 5.42 -50.65
N THR A 4 -18.12 4.66 -49.80
CA THR A 4 -18.75 3.94 -48.68
C THR A 4 -18.93 4.92 -47.52
N GLY A 5 -20.07 5.61 -47.51
CA GLY A 5 -20.50 6.45 -46.40
C GLY A 5 -20.67 5.61 -45.13
N ARG A 6 -19.85 5.89 -44.11
CA ARG A 6 -20.06 5.37 -42.76
C ARG A 6 -21.33 6.01 -42.19
N ASN A 7 -22.38 5.22 -42.04
CA ASN A 7 -23.57 5.62 -41.30
C ASN A 7 -23.20 5.73 -39.82
N HIS A 8 -22.85 6.94 -39.39
CA HIS A 8 -22.78 7.28 -37.97
C HIS A 8 -24.22 7.42 -37.47
N THR A 9 -24.72 6.37 -36.82
CA THR A 9 -26.02 6.43 -36.14
C THR A 9 -25.85 7.31 -34.91
N ALA A 10 -26.25 8.57 -35.02
CA ALA A 10 -26.43 9.43 -33.85
C ALA A 10 -27.61 8.88 -33.05
N VAL A 11 -27.31 8.28 -31.89
CA VAL A 11 -28.34 7.82 -30.95
C VAL A 11 -28.95 9.07 -30.31
N THR A 12 -30.06 9.55 -30.87
CA THR A 12 -30.83 10.65 -30.28
C THR A 12 -31.64 10.07 -29.14
N VAL A 13 -31.26 10.36 -27.89
CA VAL A 13 -32.00 9.83 -26.76
C VAL A 13 -33.25 10.67 -26.50
N THR A 14 -34.40 10.01 -26.59
CA THR A 14 -35.72 10.63 -26.38
C THR A 14 -36.12 10.56 -24.91
N THR A 15 -37.05 11.44 -24.55
CA THR A 15 -37.52 11.90 -23.22
C THR A 15 -38.04 10.84 -22.23
N THR A 16 -37.69 9.56 -22.38
CA THR A 16 -37.85 8.48 -21.37
C THR A 16 -36.64 8.31 -20.45
N GLU A 17 -35.60 9.14 -20.62
CA GLU A 17 -34.37 9.14 -19.82
C GLU A 17 -34.49 9.84 -18.47
N TYR A 18 -35.39 10.81 -18.29
CA TYR A 18 -35.46 11.63 -17.06
C TYR A 18 -35.73 10.79 -15.80
N ASN A 19 -36.65 9.83 -15.88
CA ASN A 19 -36.97 8.95 -14.75
C ASN A 19 -35.83 7.94 -14.49
N ARG A 20 -35.16 7.43 -15.54
CA ARG A 20 -34.04 6.48 -15.42
C ARG A 20 -32.77 7.13 -14.88
N THR A 21 -32.45 8.35 -15.30
CA THR A 21 -31.31 9.12 -14.76
C THR A 21 -31.53 9.45 -13.29
N THR A 22 -32.75 9.77 -12.88
CA THR A 22 -33.09 10.01 -11.46
C THR A 22 -32.87 8.75 -10.61
N THR A 23 -33.28 7.57 -11.09
CA THR A 23 -33.03 6.29 -10.40
C THR A 23 -31.54 5.95 -10.30
N LEU A 24 -30.75 6.25 -11.34
CA LEU A 24 -29.30 6.01 -11.31
C LEU A 24 -28.56 6.98 -10.40
N LYS A 25 -28.94 8.27 -10.38
CA LYS A 25 -28.39 9.27 -9.46
C LYS A 25 -28.66 8.91 -8.00
N GLN A 26 -29.90 8.52 -7.68
CA GLN A 26 -30.27 8.06 -6.35
C GLN A 26 -29.42 6.86 -5.91
N ARG A 27 -29.22 5.87 -6.80
CA ARG A 27 -28.33 4.73 -6.51
C ARG A 27 -26.90 5.15 -6.23
N ILE A 28 -26.36 6.17 -6.91
CA ILE A 28 -25.01 6.69 -6.67
C ILE A 28 -24.91 7.33 -5.29
N GLU A 29 -25.90 8.12 -4.88
CA GLU A 29 -25.97 8.79 -3.58
C GLU A 29 -26.13 7.80 -2.42
N GLU A 30 -26.94 6.76 -2.61
CA GLU A 30 -27.16 5.69 -1.62
C GLU A 30 -26.03 4.65 -1.59
N THR A 31 -25.13 4.66 -2.59
CA THR A 31 -24.02 3.71 -2.64
C THR A 31 -23.03 4.01 -1.52
N LYS A 32 -22.92 3.07 -0.57
CA LYS A 32 -21.82 3.03 0.38
C LYS A 32 -20.55 2.58 -0.33
N TRP A 33 -19.78 3.55 -0.83
CA TRP A 33 -18.50 3.29 -1.48
C TRP A 33 -17.53 2.62 -0.50
N LEU A 34 -16.95 1.49 -0.93
CA LEU A 34 -15.88 0.80 -0.20
C LEU A 34 -14.51 1.44 -0.49
N LEU A 35 -14.39 2.09 -1.65
CA LEU A 35 -13.18 2.78 -2.06
C LEU A 35 -13.18 4.21 -1.51
N HIS A 36 -11.99 4.68 -1.13
CA HIS A 36 -11.75 6.07 -0.83
C HIS A 36 -12.09 6.91 -2.08
N PRO A 37 -12.67 8.12 -1.96
CA PRO A 37 -12.96 8.99 -3.11
C PRO A 37 -11.72 9.27 -3.99
N LEU A 38 -10.53 9.16 -3.38
CA LEU A 38 -9.25 9.35 -4.04
C LEU A 38 -8.71 8.10 -4.74
N ALA A 39 -9.41 6.97 -4.71
CA ALA A 39 -9.00 5.75 -5.42
C ALA A 39 -8.91 5.93 -6.95
N ARG A 40 -9.39 7.06 -7.48
CA ARG A 40 -9.24 7.48 -8.88
C ARG A 40 -8.02 8.38 -9.14
N LYS A 41 -7.41 8.96 -8.10
CA LYS A 41 -6.21 9.80 -8.24
C LYS A 41 -5.01 8.92 -8.58
N SER A 42 -4.04 9.47 -9.31
CA SER A 42 -2.76 8.81 -9.59
C SER A 42 -1.91 8.56 -8.34
N SER A 43 -2.18 9.27 -7.24
CA SER A 43 -1.54 9.02 -5.93
C SER A 43 -1.96 7.69 -5.31
N CYS A 44 -3.18 7.20 -5.59
CA CYS A 44 -3.67 5.92 -5.06
C CYS A 44 -2.98 4.73 -5.75
N CYS A 45 -2.05 4.09 -5.03
CA CYS A 45 -1.23 3.00 -5.56
C CYS A 45 -1.25 1.71 -4.71
N ILE A 46 -1.93 1.71 -3.57
CA ILE A 46 -1.99 0.57 -2.64
C ILE A 46 -3.44 0.07 -2.52
N PHE A 47 -3.68 -1.16 -2.98
CA PHE A 47 -5.01 -1.75 -3.07
C PHE A 47 -5.09 -3.05 -2.27
N LYS A 48 -6.23 -3.32 -1.63
CA LYS A 48 -6.50 -4.67 -1.11
C LYS A 48 -6.77 -5.62 -2.27
N VAL A 49 -6.34 -6.86 -2.08
CA VAL A 49 -6.65 -7.92 -3.03
C VAL A 49 -8.17 -8.15 -3.06
N PRO A 50 -8.81 -8.14 -4.24
CA PRO A 50 -10.23 -8.42 -4.38
C PRO A 50 -10.63 -9.73 -3.71
N HIS A 51 -11.78 -9.73 -3.03
CA HIS A 51 -12.26 -10.88 -2.25
C HIS A 51 -12.37 -12.17 -3.05
N CYS A 52 -12.73 -12.08 -4.34
CA CYS A 52 -12.79 -13.23 -5.24
C CYS A 52 -11.43 -13.93 -5.39
N LEU A 53 -10.33 -13.17 -5.48
CA LEU A 53 -8.98 -13.71 -5.56
C LEU A 53 -8.48 -14.22 -4.21
N ALA A 54 -8.81 -13.48 -3.14
CA ALA A 54 -8.46 -13.87 -1.77
C ALA A 54 -9.12 -15.21 -1.37
N LYS A 55 -10.38 -15.45 -1.77
CA LYS A 55 -11.10 -16.71 -1.49
C LYS A 55 -10.44 -17.93 -2.14
N THR A 56 -9.98 -17.80 -3.38
CA THR A 56 -9.39 -18.90 -4.15
C THR A 56 -8.04 -19.32 -3.56
N ASN A 57 -7.29 -18.39 -2.96
CA ASN A 57 -5.97 -18.66 -2.37
C ASN A 57 -5.78 -17.90 -1.05
N LYS A 58 -6.53 -18.30 -0.02
CA LYS A 58 -6.62 -17.59 1.28
C LYS A 58 -5.27 -17.30 1.97
N GLY A 59 -4.23 -18.08 1.69
CA GLY A 59 -2.90 -17.88 2.26
C GLY A 59 -1.98 -16.97 1.45
N LYS A 60 -2.12 -16.89 0.12
CA LYS A 60 -1.06 -16.30 -0.74
C LYS A 60 -0.95 -14.78 -0.62
N TYR A 61 -2.06 -14.11 -0.32
CA TYR A 61 -2.14 -12.65 -0.31
C TYR A 61 -2.06 -12.06 1.10
N ARG A 62 -1.84 -12.89 2.12
CA ARG A 62 -1.58 -12.40 3.47
C ARG A 62 -0.07 -12.39 3.70
N PRO A 63 0.49 -11.33 4.32
CA PRO A 63 1.90 -11.31 4.66
C PRO A 63 2.20 -12.46 5.62
N HIS A 64 3.19 -13.31 5.30
CA HIS A 64 3.55 -14.45 6.15
C HIS A 64 4.55 -14.07 7.24
N ILE A 65 5.43 -13.14 6.92
CA ILE A 65 6.57 -12.78 7.78
C ILE A 65 6.30 -11.43 8.43
N ILE A 66 6.03 -10.39 7.63
CA ILE A 66 5.94 -9.02 8.11
C ILE A 66 4.81 -8.26 7.41
N SER A 67 4.01 -7.53 8.18
CA SER A 67 3.04 -6.58 7.63
C SER A 67 3.71 -5.22 7.47
N ILE A 68 3.53 -4.56 6.33
CA ILE A 68 3.92 -3.16 6.11
C ILE A 68 2.65 -2.33 5.92
N GLY A 69 2.51 -1.27 6.70
CA GLY A 69 1.37 -0.37 6.70
C GLY A 69 0.11 -0.95 7.33
N PRO A 70 -1.03 -0.25 7.18
CA PRO A 70 -2.23 -0.45 8.00
C PRO A 70 -3.11 -1.63 7.60
N TYR A 71 -2.99 -2.18 6.39
CA TYR A 71 -3.89 -3.24 5.92
C TYR A 71 -3.74 -4.57 6.65
N HIS A 72 -2.55 -4.88 7.16
CA HIS A 72 -2.26 -6.13 7.87
C HIS A 72 -1.67 -5.88 9.27
N TYR A 73 -1.81 -4.64 9.77
CA TYR A 73 -1.29 -4.29 11.08
C TYR A 73 -2.06 -5.03 12.18
N GLY A 74 -1.33 -5.57 13.17
CA GLY A 74 -1.92 -6.32 14.29
C GLY A 74 -2.32 -7.76 13.99
N ASP A 75 -2.10 -8.26 12.76
CA ASP A 75 -2.31 -9.67 12.44
C ASP A 75 -1.45 -10.56 13.36
N LYS A 76 -2.10 -11.50 14.07
CA LYS A 76 -1.46 -12.31 15.13
C LYS A 76 -0.20 -13.04 14.67
N HIS A 77 -0.17 -13.48 13.41
CA HIS A 77 0.94 -14.25 12.86
C HIS A 77 2.15 -13.41 12.46
N VAL A 78 2.05 -12.07 12.40
CA VAL A 78 3.18 -11.17 12.08
C VAL A 78 3.72 -10.39 13.29
N VAL A 79 3.15 -10.60 14.50
CA VAL A 79 3.50 -9.85 15.72
C VAL A 79 5.00 -9.94 16.04
N MET A 80 5.60 -11.14 15.90
CA MET A 80 7.02 -11.34 16.17
C MET A 80 7.89 -10.42 15.30
N MET A 81 7.56 -10.26 14.02
CA MET A 81 8.32 -9.39 13.13
C MET A 81 8.07 -7.91 13.40
N GLN A 82 6.91 -7.53 13.95
CA GLN A 82 6.72 -6.16 14.42
C GLN A 82 7.69 -5.82 15.56
N GLN A 83 7.91 -6.74 16.50
CA GLN A 83 8.93 -6.56 17.55
C GLN A 83 10.33 -6.45 16.96
N HIS A 84 10.64 -7.21 15.91
CA HIS A 84 11.92 -7.06 15.20
C HIS A 84 12.08 -5.67 14.58
N LYS A 85 11.04 -5.08 13.98
CA LYS A 85 11.14 -3.69 13.47
C LYS A 85 11.56 -2.71 14.54
N TRP A 86 10.96 -2.80 15.74
CA TRP A 86 11.33 -1.95 16.88
C TRP A 86 12.79 -2.14 17.30
N ARG A 87 13.27 -3.39 17.35
CA ARG A 87 14.69 -3.66 17.62
C ARG A 87 15.61 -3.09 16.54
N PHE A 88 15.21 -3.16 15.28
CA PHE A 88 15.98 -2.57 14.17
C PHE A 88 16.03 -1.04 14.30
N LEU A 89 14.91 -0.42 14.65
CA LEU A 89 14.81 1.02 14.87
C LEU A 89 15.72 1.47 16.03
N ASP A 90 15.66 0.78 17.17
CA ASP A 90 16.52 1.06 18.32
C ASP A 90 18.02 1.01 17.96
N ASN A 91 18.44 -0.04 17.23
CA ASN A 91 19.80 -0.16 16.72
C ASN A 91 20.18 0.92 15.69
N LEU A 92 19.23 1.41 14.89
CA LEU A 92 19.45 2.50 13.93
C LEU A 92 19.66 3.83 14.66
N LEU A 93 18.82 4.12 15.66
CA LEU A 93 18.91 5.33 16.47
C LEU A 93 20.22 5.38 17.25
N GLY A 94 20.66 4.25 17.83
CA GLY A 94 21.95 4.18 18.52
C GLY A 94 23.16 4.49 17.63
N ARG A 95 23.08 4.25 16.32
CA ARG A 95 24.14 4.58 15.35
C ARG A 95 24.07 6.02 14.84
N THR A 96 22.87 6.56 14.70
CA THR A 96 22.59 7.82 13.98
C THR A 96 22.40 8.97 14.96
N GLN A 97 23.23 9.05 16.02
CA GLN A 97 23.09 9.89 17.24
C GLN A 97 22.76 11.39 17.04
N LEU A 98 22.67 11.87 15.80
CA LEU A 98 22.25 13.18 15.35
C LEU A 98 20.73 13.34 15.17
N ILE A 99 19.96 12.25 14.98
CA ILE A 99 18.52 12.29 14.65
C ILE A 99 17.75 11.42 15.64
N GLY A 100 16.77 12.01 16.31
CA GLY A 100 15.91 11.36 17.28
C GLY A 100 14.66 10.71 16.66
N LEU A 101 13.96 9.91 17.45
CA LEU A 101 12.69 9.29 17.03
C LEU A 101 11.64 10.34 16.66
N ASP A 102 11.59 11.45 17.39
CA ASP A 102 10.60 12.51 17.17
C ASP A 102 10.82 13.24 15.83
N ASP A 103 12.06 13.34 15.34
CA ASP A 103 12.34 13.89 14.02
C ASP A 103 11.72 13.03 12.92
N TYR A 104 11.84 11.69 13.01
CA TYR A 104 11.18 10.79 12.07
C TYR A 104 9.66 10.85 12.15
N ARG A 105 9.11 10.99 13.37
CA ARG A 105 7.66 11.17 13.55
C ARG A 105 7.18 12.46 12.90
N GLN A 106 7.93 13.55 13.04
CA GLN A 106 7.62 14.83 12.41
C GLN A 106 7.61 14.71 10.89
N VAL A 107 8.65 14.13 10.29
CA VAL A 107 8.73 13.92 8.83
C VAL A 107 7.54 13.08 8.32
N VAL A 108 7.17 12.01 9.02
CA VAL A 108 6.04 11.16 8.62
C VAL A 108 4.70 11.86 8.84
N ALA A 109 4.57 12.69 9.89
CA ALA A 109 3.36 13.46 10.14
C ALA A 109 3.13 14.52 9.05
N GLU A 110 4.19 15.14 8.54
CA GLU A 110 4.10 16.13 7.45
C GLU A 110 3.59 15.54 6.13
N VAL A 111 3.82 14.25 5.89
CA VAL A 111 3.38 13.53 4.67
C VAL A 111 2.22 12.56 4.94
N GLU A 112 1.56 12.65 6.10
CA GLU A 112 0.51 11.69 6.49
C GLU A 112 -0.65 11.70 5.50
N ASP A 113 -1.09 12.87 5.05
CA ASP A 113 -2.19 12.99 4.09
C ASP A 113 -1.83 12.31 2.76
N ASP A 114 -0.61 12.52 2.26
CA ASP A 114 -0.10 11.84 1.06
C ASP A 114 -0.06 10.31 1.24
N ILE A 115 0.35 9.85 2.42
CA ILE A 115 0.31 8.41 2.76
C ILE A 115 -1.13 7.91 2.66
N ARG A 116 -2.12 8.62 3.20
CA ARG A 116 -3.52 8.21 3.13
C ARG A 116 -4.04 8.21 1.71
N GLU A 117 -3.63 9.16 0.88
CA GLU A 117 -3.99 9.18 -0.54
C GLU A 117 -3.45 7.98 -1.30
N CYS A 118 -2.34 7.37 -0.85
CA CYS A 118 -1.79 6.17 -1.47
C CYS A 118 -2.69 4.94 -1.35
N TYR A 119 -3.60 4.89 -0.36
CA TYR A 119 -4.44 3.73 -0.11
C TYR A 119 -5.83 3.85 -0.75
N ALA A 120 -6.27 2.79 -1.41
CA ALA A 120 -7.55 2.73 -2.11
C ALA A 120 -8.77 2.68 -1.18
N GLU A 121 -8.57 2.34 0.09
CA GLU A 121 -9.60 2.30 1.12
C GLU A 121 -9.28 3.31 2.21
N THR A 122 -10.31 3.88 2.83
CA THR A 122 -10.15 4.79 3.97
C THR A 122 -9.44 4.09 5.13
N ILE A 123 -8.28 4.62 5.53
CA ILE A 123 -7.57 4.13 6.71
C ILE A 123 -8.25 4.70 7.96
N ASN A 124 -8.98 3.85 8.67
CA ASN A 124 -9.67 4.22 9.91
C ASN A 124 -8.75 4.17 11.14
N LEU A 125 -7.66 4.94 11.08
CA LEU A 125 -6.71 5.14 12.17
C LEU A 125 -6.56 6.64 12.39
N CYS A 126 -6.44 7.07 13.65
CA CYS A 126 -6.07 8.46 13.92
C CYS A 126 -4.64 8.75 13.44
N SER A 127 -4.35 10.02 13.23
CA SER A 127 -3.04 10.51 12.75
C SER A 127 -1.88 9.93 13.55
N ARG A 128 -1.91 10.06 14.89
CA ARG A 128 -0.88 9.52 15.78
C ARG A 128 -0.59 8.04 15.52
N HIS A 129 -1.62 7.20 15.47
CA HIS A 129 -1.42 5.76 15.27
C HIS A 129 -0.91 5.42 13.86
N LEU A 130 -1.31 6.18 12.84
CA LEU A 130 -0.77 5.97 11.49
C LEU A 130 0.72 6.34 11.46
N VAL A 131 1.09 7.50 12.00
CA VAL A 131 2.50 7.94 12.07
C VAL A 131 3.35 6.94 12.85
N GLU A 132 2.91 6.51 14.03
CA GLU A 132 3.61 5.54 14.87
C GLU A 132 3.77 4.17 14.20
N MET A 133 2.88 3.82 13.28
CA MET A 133 3.00 2.62 12.46
C MET A 133 3.96 2.82 11.27
N MET A 134 3.89 3.96 10.59
CA MET A 134 4.63 4.20 9.35
C MET A 134 6.12 4.47 9.60
N VAL A 135 6.50 5.07 10.73
CA VAL A 135 7.90 5.33 11.11
C VAL A 135 8.75 4.04 11.16
N PRO A 136 8.42 3.04 12.00
CA PRO A 136 9.21 1.81 12.06
C PRO A 136 9.14 1.03 10.74
N ASP A 137 8.05 1.12 9.98
CA ASP A 137 7.88 0.45 8.69
C ASP A 137 8.81 1.01 7.62
N GLY A 138 8.84 2.34 7.47
CA GLY A 138 9.72 3.03 6.52
C GLY A 138 11.19 2.83 6.85
N LEU A 139 11.55 2.99 8.13
CA LEU A 139 12.94 2.81 8.57
C LEU A 139 13.42 1.37 8.43
N PHE A 140 12.55 0.39 8.69
CA PHE A 140 12.86 -1.02 8.47
C PHE A 140 13.15 -1.31 6.99
N ILE A 141 12.36 -0.76 6.07
CA ILE A 141 12.56 -0.92 4.63
C ILE A 141 13.88 -0.28 4.20
N ILE A 142 14.14 0.96 4.61
CA ILE A 142 15.38 1.68 4.29
C ILE A 142 16.60 0.91 4.81
N GLU A 143 16.56 0.47 6.07
CA GLU A 143 17.64 -0.27 6.71
C GLU A 143 17.93 -1.61 6.02
N ILE A 144 16.89 -2.35 5.58
CA ILE A 144 17.06 -3.54 4.75
C ILE A 144 17.83 -3.20 3.48
N PHE A 145 17.40 -2.18 2.74
CA PHE A 145 18.06 -1.81 1.49
C PHE A 145 19.51 -1.34 1.71
N CYS A 146 19.77 -0.62 2.79
CA CYS A 146 21.12 -0.22 3.19
C CYS A 146 21.99 -1.44 3.46
N LYS A 147 21.52 -2.40 4.27
CA LYS A 147 22.26 -3.62 4.59
C LYS A 147 22.50 -4.51 3.36
N VAL A 148 21.50 -4.69 2.50
CA VAL A 148 21.65 -5.48 1.27
C VAL A 148 22.65 -4.84 0.30
N LYS A 149 22.63 -3.51 0.14
CA LYS A 149 23.61 -2.79 -0.70
C LYS A 149 25.02 -2.85 -0.11
N LEU A 150 25.17 -2.78 1.21
CA LEU A 150 26.47 -2.91 1.87
C LEU A 150 27.04 -4.33 1.73
N VAL A 151 26.21 -5.37 1.90
CA VAL A 151 26.60 -6.77 1.64
C VAL A 151 27.02 -6.97 0.18
N SER A 152 26.37 -6.28 -0.77
CA SER A 152 26.72 -6.34 -2.19
C SER A 152 28.08 -5.69 -2.51
N ARG A 153 28.58 -4.77 -1.66
CA ARG A 153 29.92 -4.15 -1.82
C ARG A 153 31.01 -4.90 -1.06
N SER A 154 30.66 -5.68 -0.04
CA SER A 154 31.60 -6.54 0.68
C SER A 154 31.89 -7.85 -0.05
N CYS A 155 31.10 -8.23 -1.05
CA CYS A 155 31.34 -9.41 -1.88
C CYS A 155 32.30 -9.09 -3.03
N SER A 156 33.57 -8.86 -2.70
CA SER A 156 34.71 -8.99 -3.63
C SER A 156 35.92 -9.65 -2.96
N ILE A 157 35.71 -10.36 -1.85
CA ILE A 157 36.74 -11.18 -1.23
C ILE A 157 36.11 -12.53 -0.85
N GLY A 158 36.48 -13.56 -1.61
CA GLY A 158 36.71 -14.94 -1.14
C GLY A 158 35.57 -15.71 -0.46
N GLU A 159 35.02 -16.66 -1.23
CA GLU A 159 34.58 -18.00 -0.81
C GLU A 159 33.29 -18.22 0.02
N SER A 160 32.40 -18.99 -0.62
CA SER A 160 31.67 -20.16 -0.12
C SER A 160 30.77 -20.04 1.13
N SER A 161 29.46 -19.97 0.90
CA SER A 161 28.51 -21.09 1.13
C SER A 161 27.10 -20.61 1.51
N SER A 162 26.11 -21.15 0.77
CA SER A 162 24.73 -21.41 1.17
C SER A 162 23.97 -20.36 2.02
N PHE A 163 23.45 -19.30 1.39
CA PHE A 163 22.30 -18.60 1.99
C PHE A 163 21.22 -18.12 1.00
N LEU A 164 21.44 -18.21 -0.31
CA LEU A 164 20.49 -17.68 -1.31
C LEU A 164 19.51 -18.72 -1.87
N ARG A 165 19.16 -19.74 -1.08
CA ARG A 165 18.18 -20.75 -1.50
C ARG A 165 17.00 -20.84 -0.53
N SER A 166 16.31 -19.72 -0.31
CA SER A 166 14.85 -19.68 -0.18
C SER A 166 14.39 -18.26 0.15
N SER A 167 14.15 -17.46 -0.86
CA SER A 167 13.19 -16.37 -0.79
C SER A 167 12.43 -16.37 -2.09
N LYS A 168 11.53 -17.35 -2.22
CA LYS A 168 10.42 -17.24 -3.17
C LYS A 168 9.57 -16.09 -2.66
N VAL A 169 9.70 -14.96 -3.34
CA VAL A 169 8.77 -13.84 -3.29
C VAL A 169 7.40 -14.41 -3.67
N VAL A 170 6.47 -14.38 -2.71
CA VAL A 170 5.02 -14.45 -2.93
C VAL A 170 4.42 -13.30 -2.15
#